data_AF-A0A2V9ZD23-F1
#
_entry.id   AF-A0A2V9ZD23-F1
#
_cell.length_a   1.000
_cell.length_b   1.000
_cell.length_c   1.000
_cell.angle_alpha   90.00
_cell.angle_beta   90.00
_cell.angle_gamma   90.00
#
_symmetry.space_group_name_H-M   'P 1'
#
loop_
_entity.id
_entity.type
_entity.pdbx_description
1 polymer ?
#
loop_
_entity_poly.entity_id
_entity_poly.type
_entity_poly.pdbx_seq_one_letter_code
_entity_poly.pdbx_strand_id
1 'polypeptide(L)'
;TAPFIIAFHSTLKFRGIAGMAFWIMFAVSASGVVGRYLYAQIPRSLNTAELSRKELQELQAQLANQLAAQNLLPEAQLRALLRLPSVQVVNKLPVVIAIIYMMILDVVRFFRVARLRRHALSGVEYITSLAGFLKSGHQEVERAVHAAGEEAALSKRILFLSRSQKVFHLWHVIHKPFSYAFAVLSMLHIGLQFVLGYF
;
A
#
# COMPACT_ATOMS: atom_id res chain seq x y z
N THR A 1 4.81 -11.90 -13.84
CA THR A 1 5.57 -12.85 -14.68
C THR A 1 5.23 -12.71 -16.15
N ALA A 2 3.95 -12.68 -16.54
CA ALA A 2 3.52 -12.56 -17.95
C ALA A 2 4.11 -11.36 -18.76
N PRO A 3 4.23 -10.12 -18.24
CA PRO A 3 4.77 -9.02 -19.03
C PRO A 3 6.25 -9.18 -19.40
N PHE A 4 7.03 -9.82 -18.53
CA PHE A 4 8.44 -10.07 -18.77
C PHE A 4 8.64 -11.11 -19.89
N ILE A 5 7.86 -12.19 -19.87
CA ILE A 5 7.91 -13.23 -20.91
C ILE A 5 7.61 -12.62 -22.29
N ILE A 6 6.61 -11.72 -22.37
CA ILE A 6 6.21 -11.08 -23.62
C ILE A 6 7.24 -10.01 -24.07
N ALA A 7 7.88 -9.31 -23.13
CA ALA A 7 9.01 -8.43 -23.43
C ALA A 7 10.17 -9.21 -24.07
N PHE A 8 10.48 -10.40 -23.54
CA PHE A 8 11.53 -11.26 -24.08
C PHE A 8 11.13 -11.89 -25.43
N HIS A 9 9.89 -12.35 -25.58
CA HIS A 9 9.38 -12.90 -26.83
C HIS A 9 9.39 -11.87 -27.97
N SER A 10 9.16 -10.60 -27.67
CA SER A 10 9.27 -9.49 -28.62
C SER A 10 10.69 -8.96 -28.84
N THR A 11 11.72 -9.62 -28.28
CA THR A 11 13.13 -9.18 -28.34
C THR A 11 13.36 -7.73 -27.90
N LEU A 12 12.51 -7.22 -26.99
CA LEU A 12 12.49 -5.82 -26.55
C LEU A 12 12.27 -4.79 -27.67
N LYS A 13 11.80 -5.21 -28.85
CA LYS A 13 11.54 -4.33 -30.00
C LYS A 13 10.09 -3.86 -29.98
N PHE A 14 9.82 -2.82 -29.20
CA PHE A 14 8.49 -2.23 -29.05
C PHE A 14 8.27 -1.08 -30.05
N ARG A 15 8.02 -1.40 -31.33
CA ARG A 15 7.68 -0.38 -32.36
C ARG A 15 6.30 -0.65 -32.96
N GLY A 16 5.60 0.41 -33.34
CA GLY A 16 4.27 0.33 -33.96
C GLY A 16 3.21 -0.32 -33.06
N ILE A 17 2.31 -1.10 -33.66
CA ILE A 17 1.15 -1.72 -32.99
C ILE A 17 1.58 -2.72 -31.89
N ALA A 18 2.67 -3.47 -32.12
CA ALA A 18 3.21 -4.42 -31.14
C ALA A 18 3.67 -3.71 -29.85
N GLY A 19 4.25 -2.51 -29.96
CA GLY A 19 4.63 -1.70 -28.81
C GLY A 19 3.41 -1.22 -28.00
N MET A 20 2.33 -0.80 -28.70
CA MET A 20 1.09 -0.40 -28.03
C MET A 20 0.45 -1.57 -27.26
N ALA A 21 0.43 -2.77 -27.86
CA ALA A 21 -0.09 -3.97 -27.20
C ALA A 21 0.71 -4.33 -25.93
N PHE A 22 2.04 -4.20 -25.97
CA PHE A 22 2.90 -4.40 -24.80
C PHE A 22 2.57 -3.42 -23.66
N TRP A 23 2.45 -2.13 -23.96
CA TRP A 23 2.16 -1.12 -22.93
C TRP A 23 0.77 -1.27 -22.31
N ILE A 24 -0.24 -1.65 -23.10
CA ILE A 24 -1.58 -1.96 -22.59
C ILE A 24 -1.52 -3.14 -21.62
N MET A 25 -0.86 -4.23 -22.01
CA MET A 25 -0.69 -5.40 -21.15
C MET A 25 0.10 -5.06 -19.87
N PHE A 26 1.18 -4.27 -19.99
CA PHE A 26 1.94 -3.82 -18.82
C PHE A 26 1.07 -2.99 -17.87
N ALA A 27 0.28 -2.05 -18.39
CA ALA A 27 -0.64 -1.24 -17.59
C ALA A 27 -1.70 -2.10 -16.87
N VAL A 28 -2.29 -3.09 -17.55
CA VAL A 28 -3.24 -4.04 -16.94
C VAL A 28 -2.57 -4.87 -15.84
N SER A 29 -1.35 -5.37 -16.07
CA SER A 29 -0.60 -6.11 -15.06
C SER A 29 -0.22 -5.25 -13.86
N ALA A 30 0.23 -4.02 -14.07
CA ALA A 30 0.57 -3.08 -13.01
C ALA A 30 -0.67 -2.70 -12.18
N SER A 31 -1.81 -2.50 -12.86
CA SER A 31 -3.12 -2.30 -12.23
C SER A 31 -3.51 -3.48 -11.33
N GLY A 32 -3.17 -4.72 -11.69
CA GLY A 32 -3.37 -5.90 -10.84
C GLY A 32 -2.63 -5.81 -9.49
N VAL A 33 -1.41 -5.28 -9.48
CA VAL A 33 -0.63 -5.05 -8.24
C VAL A 33 -1.31 -4.02 -7.35
N VAL A 34 -1.80 -2.92 -7.95
CA VAL A 34 -2.58 -1.90 -7.22
C VAL A 34 -3.86 -2.51 -6.64
N GLY A 35 -4.57 -3.34 -7.40
CA GLY A 35 -5.74 -4.07 -6.93
C GLY A 35 -5.46 -4.92 -5.69
N ARG A 36 -4.33 -5.64 -5.67
CA ARG A 36 -3.91 -6.44 -4.50
C ARG A 36 -3.61 -5.57 -3.27
N TYR A 37 -2.94 -4.44 -3.46
CA TYR A 37 -2.67 -3.48 -2.39
C TYR A 37 -3.97 -2.91 -1.80
N LEU A 38 -4.96 -2.58 -2.65
CA LEU A 38 -6.27 -2.12 -2.19
C LEU A 38 -7.06 -3.22 -1.49
N TYR A 39 -7.03 -4.44 -2.03
CA TYR A 39 -7.68 -5.60 -1.44
C TYR A 39 -7.18 -5.89 -0.02
N ALA A 40 -5.87 -5.77 0.24
CA ALA A 40 -5.29 -5.96 1.56
C ALA A 40 -5.79 -4.96 2.62
N GLN A 41 -6.32 -3.81 2.20
CA GLN A 41 -6.73 -2.75 3.11
C GLN A 41 -8.21 -2.80 3.48
N ILE A 42 -9.05 -3.44 2.67
CA ILE A 42 -10.51 -3.45 2.82
C ILE A 42 -10.94 -4.64 3.68
N PRO A 43 -11.72 -4.43 4.77
CA PRO A 43 -12.37 -5.49 5.54
C PRO A 43 -13.36 -6.26 4.66
N ARG A 44 -13.44 -7.58 4.84
CA ARG A 44 -14.04 -8.52 3.86
C ARG A 44 -15.58 -8.54 3.76
N SER A 45 -16.33 -7.71 4.49
CA SER A 45 -17.80 -7.70 4.39
C SER A 45 -18.38 -6.32 4.74
N LEU A 46 -19.58 -5.99 4.25
CA LEU A 46 -20.24 -4.69 4.51
C LEU A 46 -20.69 -4.54 5.96
N ASN A 47 -21.24 -5.60 6.56
CA ASN A 47 -21.60 -5.65 7.98
C ASN A 47 -20.32 -5.64 8.85
N THR A 48 -19.28 -6.33 8.38
CA THR A 48 -17.94 -6.27 8.95
C THR A 48 -17.28 -4.93 8.71
N ALA A 49 -17.67 -4.09 7.73
CA ALA A 49 -16.99 -2.83 7.48
C ALA A 49 -17.42 -1.75 8.48
N GLU A 50 -18.69 -1.72 8.87
CA GLU A 50 -19.18 -0.85 9.94
C GLU A 50 -18.75 -1.36 11.32
N LEU A 51 -18.89 -2.67 11.57
CA LEU A 51 -18.38 -3.31 12.79
C LEU A 51 -16.85 -3.11 12.91
N SER A 52 -16.10 -3.34 11.83
CA SER A 52 -14.65 -3.14 11.80
C SER A 52 -14.27 -1.68 11.97
N ARG A 53 -15.06 -0.70 11.50
CA ARG A 53 -14.75 0.71 11.78
C ARG A 53 -14.81 0.99 13.28
N LYS A 54 -15.84 0.48 13.96
CA LYS A 54 -15.97 0.62 15.42
C LYS A 54 -14.84 -0.12 16.15
N GLU A 55 -14.58 -1.37 15.79
CA GLU A 55 -13.48 -2.16 16.37
C GLU A 55 -12.11 -1.49 16.14
N LEU A 56 -11.85 -0.94 14.95
CA LEU A 56 -10.62 -0.22 14.65
C LEU A 56 -10.50 1.08 15.45
N GLN A 57 -11.60 1.80 15.67
CA GLN A 57 -11.64 2.99 16.52
C GLN A 57 -11.41 2.66 17.99
N GLU A 58 -12.01 1.57 18.49
CA GLU A 58 -11.81 1.08 19.85
C GLU A 58 -10.36 0.65 20.07
N LEU A 59 -9.77 -0.10 19.12
CA LEU A 59 -8.37 -0.49 19.17
C LEU A 59 -7.44 0.73 19.13
N GLN A 60 -7.75 1.73 18.31
CA GLN A 60 -7.03 3.00 18.28
C GLN A 60 -7.08 3.70 19.65
N ALA A 61 -8.28 3.82 20.24
CA ALA A 61 -8.46 4.46 21.54
C ALA A 61 -7.70 3.72 22.66
N GLN A 62 -7.70 2.38 22.63
CA GLN A 62 -6.92 1.56 23.57
C GLN A 62 -5.42 1.80 23.43
N LEU A 63 -4.89 1.81 22.21
CA LEU A 63 -3.46 2.07 21.95
C LEU A 63 -3.06 3.49 22.35
N ALA A 64 -3.89 4.49 22.05
CA ALA A 64 -3.67 5.88 22.45
C ALA A 64 -3.61 6.01 23.99
N ASN A 65 -4.53 5.35 24.70
CA ASN A 65 -4.56 5.32 26.16
C ASN A 65 -3.33 4.60 26.75
N GLN A 66 -2.90 3.48 26.14
CA GLN A 66 -1.69 2.77 26.56
C GLN A 66 -0.41 3.60 26.37
N LEU A 67 -0.33 4.38 25.28
CA LEU A 67 0.78 5.28 25.02
C LEU A 67 0.78 6.47 25.98
N ALA A 68 -0.39 7.05 26.26
CA ALA A 68 -0.55 8.13 27.23
C ALA A 68 -0.19 7.69 28.65
N ALA A 69 -0.59 6.47 29.06
CA ALA A 69 -0.30 5.92 30.38
C ALA A 69 1.19 5.60 30.59
N GLN A 70 1.91 5.22 29.53
CA GLN A 70 3.32 4.85 29.63
C GLN A 70 4.26 6.06 29.65
N ASN A 71 3.87 7.22 29.07
CA ASN A 71 4.66 8.47 29.05
C ASN A 71 6.12 8.32 28.56
N LEU A 72 6.42 7.23 27.83
CA LEU A 72 7.78 6.83 27.42
C LEU A 72 8.29 7.62 26.20
N LEU A 73 7.41 8.29 25.46
CA LEU A 73 7.77 9.09 24.28
C LEU A 73 7.40 10.56 24.52
N PRO A 74 8.30 11.52 24.22
CA PRO A 74 7.96 12.93 24.25
C PRO A 74 6.75 13.20 23.35
N GLU A 75 5.73 13.91 23.87
CA GLU A 75 4.49 14.17 23.12
C GLU A 75 4.72 14.80 21.74
N ALA A 76 5.79 15.56 21.58
CA ALA A 76 6.17 16.17 20.29
C ALA A 76 6.50 15.11 19.22
N GLN A 77 7.15 14.01 19.61
CA GLN A 77 7.52 12.92 18.71
C GLN A 77 6.31 12.02 18.39
N LEU A 78 5.45 11.78 19.38
CA LEU A 78 4.18 11.07 19.21
C LEU A 78 3.25 11.85 18.24
N ARG A 79 3.09 13.16 18.45
CA ARG A 79 2.33 14.04 17.55
C ARG A 79 2.88 14.06 16.12
N ALA A 80 4.19 13.97 15.93
CA ALA A 80 4.80 13.94 14.60
C ALA A 80 4.55 12.60 13.85
N LEU A 81 4.42 11.49 14.57
CA LEU A 81 4.05 10.18 14.01
C LEU A 81 2.55 10.10 13.69
N LEU A 82 1.71 10.61 14.60
CA LEU A 82 0.25 10.59 14.47
C LEU A 82 -0.30 11.72 13.58
N ARG A 83 0.55 12.59 13.03
CA ARG A 83 0.13 13.68 12.14
C ARG A 83 -0.43 13.11 10.83
N LEU A 84 -1.73 12.83 10.84
CA LEU A 84 -2.53 12.46 9.69
C LEU A 84 -3.20 13.72 9.10
N PRO A 85 -3.41 13.76 7.78
CA PRO A 85 -4.22 14.81 7.17
C PRO A 85 -5.65 14.75 7.72
N SER A 86 -6.32 15.90 7.87
CA SER A 86 -7.69 15.94 8.36
C SER A 86 -8.65 15.22 7.38
N VAL A 87 -9.70 14.60 7.94
CA VAL A 87 -10.75 13.88 7.18
C VAL A 87 -11.33 14.73 6.05
N GLN A 88 -11.42 16.04 6.26
CA GLN A 88 -11.94 17.01 5.29
C GLN A 88 -11.05 17.15 4.06
N VAL A 89 -9.72 17.15 4.21
CA VAL A 89 -8.78 17.22 3.09
C VAL A 89 -8.84 15.93 2.27
N VAL A 90 -8.81 14.77 2.93
CA VAL A 90 -8.92 13.46 2.27
C VAL A 90 -10.24 13.31 1.52
N ASN A 91 -11.33 13.90 2.05
CA ASN A 91 -12.63 13.81 1.41
C ASN A 91 -12.80 14.66 0.15
N LYS A 92 -12.04 15.76 0.03
CA LYS A 92 -12.04 16.65 -1.14
C LYS A 92 -11.13 16.16 -2.26
N LEU A 93 -10.18 15.27 -1.95
CA LEU A 93 -9.25 14.76 -2.96
C LEU A 93 -9.94 13.80 -3.93
N PRO A 94 -9.55 13.84 -5.22
CA PRO A 94 -9.89 12.79 -6.17
C PRO A 94 -9.48 11.43 -5.63
N VAL A 95 -10.33 10.44 -5.88
CA VAL A 95 -10.26 9.12 -5.26
C VAL A 95 -8.96 8.37 -5.62
N VAL A 96 -8.40 8.62 -6.81
CA VAL A 96 -7.07 8.13 -7.23
C VAL A 96 -5.93 8.82 -6.49
N ILE A 97 -6.01 10.15 -6.33
CA ILE A 97 -5.00 10.94 -5.62
C ILE A 97 -4.94 10.53 -4.14
N ALA A 98 -6.08 10.19 -3.54
CA ALA A 98 -6.13 9.67 -2.18
C ALA A 98 -5.29 8.38 -1.99
N ILE A 99 -5.27 7.46 -2.97
CA ILE A 99 -4.42 6.26 -2.90
C ILE A 99 -2.94 6.61 -3.05
N ILE A 100 -2.60 7.46 -4.03
CA ILE A 100 -1.20 7.87 -4.22
C ILE A 100 -0.69 8.52 -2.93
N TYR A 101 -1.49 9.39 -2.33
CA TYR A 101 -1.18 10.01 -1.05
C TYR A 101 -1.04 8.98 0.07
N MET A 102 -1.92 7.99 0.12
CA MET A 102 -1.88 6.90 1.09
C MET A 102 -0.63 6.01 0.96
N MET A 103 -0.15 5.77 -0.27
CA MET A 103 1.12 5.07 -0.55
C MET A 103 2.33 5.92 -0.14
N ILE A 104 2.32 7.23 -0.47
CA ILE A 104 3.37 8.16 -0.04
C ILE A 104 3.43 8.20 1.49
N LEU A 105 2.30 8.21 2.18
CA LEU A 105 2.26 8.15 3.64
C LEU A 105 2.88 6.87 4.20
N ASP A 106 2.68 5.70 3.57
CA ASP A 106 3.34 4.46 4.00
C ASP A 106 4.86 4.54 3.87
N VAL A 107 5.33 5.07 2.74
CA VAL A 107 6.76 5.26 2.47
C VAL A 107 7.36 6.26 3.46
N VAL A 108 6.70 7.42 3.65
CA VAL A 108 7.16 8.45 4.58
C VAL A 108 7.13 7.95 6.03
N ARG A 109 6.14 7.14 6.43
CA ARG A 109 6.08 6.54 7.77
C ARG A 109 7.28 5.65 8.02
N PHE A 110 7.64 4.81 7.05
CA PHE A 110 8.84 3.98 7.13
C PHE A 110 10.10 4.82 7.41
N PHE A 111 10.25 5.95 6.73
CA PHE A 111 11.36 6.88 6.97
C PHE A 111 11.24 7.68 8.29
N ARG A 112 10.03 8.02 8.76
CA ARG A 112 9.84 8.71 10.05
C ARG A 112 10.16 7.80 11.23
N VAL A 113 9.73 6.54 11.18
CA VAL A 113 10.06 5.53 12.21
C VAL A 113 11.58 5.32 12.26
N ALA A 114 12.24 5.20 11.10
CA ALA A 114 13.69 5.13 11.03
C ALA A 114 14.39 6.39 11.59
N ARG A 115 13.77 7.58 11.47
CA ARG A 115 14.31 8.84 12.01
C ARG A 115 14.09 8.98 13.52
N LEU A 116 12.95 8.53 14.06
CA LEU A 116 12.70 8.51 15.51
C LEU A 116 13.69 7.59 16.23
N ARG A 117 13.92 6.39 15.69
CA ARG A 117 14.94 5.48 16.21
C ARG A 117 16.33 6.13 16.20
N ARG A 118 16.60 6.98 15.21
CA ARG A 118 17.85 7.76 15.10
C ARG A 118 18.03 8.85 16.16
N HIS A 119 16.96 9.40 16.75
CA HIS A 119 17.04 10.43 17.80
C HIS A 119 17.01 9.83 19.21
N ALA A 120 16.46 8.62 19.38
CA ALA A 120 16.45 7.91 20.65
C ALA A 120 17.77 7.16 20.95
N LEU A 121 18.59 6.90 19.93
CA LEU A 121 19.89 6.24 20.06
C LEU A 121 21.01 7.29 20.06
N SER A 122 21.71 7.46 21.18
CA SER A 122 22.94 8.25 21.25
C SER A 122 24.17 7.32 21.23
N GLY A 123 25.17 7.64 20.40
CA GLY A 123 26.47 6.96 20.43
C GLY A 123 26.61 5.74 19.50
N VAL A 124 27.48 4.80 19.90
CA VAL A 124 28.07 3.70 19.09
C VAL A 124 27.02 2.73 18.50
N GLU A 125 25.81 2.68 19.06
CA GLU A 125 24.68 1.92 18.51
C GLU A 125 24.10 2.48 17.19
N TYR A 126 24.50 3.69 16.79
CA TYR A 126 24.20 4.29 15.48
C TYR A 126 24.74 3.45 14.31
N ILE A 127 25.93 2.87 14.48
CA ILE A 127 26.65 2.12 13.43
C ILE A 127 26.12 0.68 13.39
N THR A 128 25.77 0.09 14.53
CA THR A 128 25.27 -1.29 14.63
C THR A 128 23.79 -1.42 14.22
N SER A 129 22.98 -0.39 14.43
CA SER A 129 21.55 -0.37 14.05
C SER A 129 21.27 0.07 12.60
N LEU A 130 22.32 0.24 11.79
CA LEU A 130 22.23 0.64 10.38
C LEU A 130 21.40 1.94 10.24
N ALA A 131 21.79 3.00 10.95
CA ALA A 131 21.13 4.30 10.95
C ALA A 131 19.63 4.29 11.38
N GLY A 132 19.23 3.35 12.24
CA GLY A 132 17.87 3.22 12.76
C GLY A 132 16.96 2.30 11.95
N PHE A 133 17.50 1.50 11.02
CA PHE A 133 16.71 0.50 10.30
C PHE A 133 16.61 -0.84 11.03
N LEU A 134 17.58 -1.18 11.90
CA LEU A 134 17.61 -2.41 12.70
C LEU A 134 17.21 -2.16 14.17
N LYS A 135 16.65 -3.20 14.82
CA LYS A 135 16.20 -3.18 16.23
C LYS A 135 17.32 -2.70 17.15
N SER A 136 17.01 -1.70 17.98
CA SER A 136 17.90 -1.28 19.07
C SER A 136 17.75 -2.17 20.30
N GLY A 137 18.76 -2.18 21.18
CA GLY A 137 18.76 -3.00 22.40
C GLY A 137 17.79 -2.54 23.49
N HIS A 138 17.18 -1.36 23.37
CA HIS A 138 16.25 -0.81 24.37
C HIS A 138 14.82 -1.28 24.12
N GLN A 139 14.45 -2.36 24.81
CA GLN A 139 13.16 -3.05 24.64
C GLN A 139 11.95 -2.13 24.89
N GLU A 140 12.07 -1.13 25.77
CA GLU A 140 10.98 -0.19 26.09
C GLU A 140 10.74 0.84 24.98
N VAL A 141 11.81 1.38 24.39
CA VAL A 141 11.72 2.31 23.26
C VAL A 141 11.13 1.61 22.04
N GLU A 142 11.53 0.36 21.79
CA GLU A 142 10.97 -0.40 20.67
C GLU A 142 9.49 -0.75 20.86
N ARG A 143 9.06 -1.03 22.09
CA ARG A 143 7.63 -1.26 22.38
C ARG A 143 6.82 0.01 22.13
N ALA A 144 7.30 1.17 22.58
CA ALA A 144 6.60 2.44 22.37
C ALA A 144 6.57 2.85 20.90
N VAL A 145 7.67 2.66 20.15
CA VAL A 145 7.73 2.93 18.70
C VAL A 145 6.84 1.98 17.92
N HIS A 146 6.78 0.70 18.31
CA HIS A 146 5.89 -0.28 17.69
C HIS A 146 4.42 0.10 17.92
N ALA A 147 4.03 0.37 19.16
CA ALA A 147 2.67 0.76 19.52
C ALA A 147 2.24 2.06 18.81
N ALA A 148 3.10 3.08 18.76
CA ALA A 148 2.83 4.32 18.02
C ALA A 148 2.74 4.08 16.49
N GLY A 149 3.55 3.16 15.96
CA GLY A 149 3.51 2.76 14.56
C GLY A 149 2.21 2.03 14.19
N GLU A 150 1.74 1.16 15.06
CA GLU A 150 0.46 0.46 14.93
C GLU A 150 -0.72 1.43 15.02
N GLU A 151 -0.73 2.34 16.00
CA GLU A 151 -1.77 3.38 16.13
C GLU A 151 -1.84 4.24 14.86
N ALA A 152 -0.70 4.69 14.33
CA ALA A 152 -0.64 5.46 13.08
C ALA A 152 -1.14 4.65 11.88
N ALA A 153 -0.83 3.35 11.82
CA ALA A 153 -1.31 2.45 10.76
C ALA A 153 -2.83 2.29 10.78
N LEU A 154 -3.39 2.05 11.97
CA LEU A 154 -4.82 1.87 12.19
C LEU A 154 -5.58 3.15 11.88
N SER A 155 -5.10 4.29 12.40
CA SER A 155 -5.70 5.60 12.16
C SER A 155 -5.72 5.94 10.66
N LYS A 156 -4.64 5.65 9.93
CA LYS A 156 -4.62 5.79 8.46
C LYS A 156 -5.64 4.87 7.79
N ARG A 157 -5.71 3.62 8.21
CA ARG A 157 -6.62 2.64 7.62
C ARG A 157 -8.07 3.07 7.78
N ILE A 158 -8.46 3.53 8.97
CA ILE A 158 -9.81 4.07 9.24
C ILE A 158 -10.10 5.27 8.33
N LEU A 159 -9.17 6.22 8.26
CA LEU A 159 -9.31 7.45 7.49
C LEU A 159 -9.53 7.19 5.99
N PHE A 160 -8.78 6.26 5.41
CA PHE A 160 -8.80 5.99 3.97
C PHE A 160 -9.74 4.85 3.57
N LEU A 161 -10.34 4.12 4.51
CA LEU A 161 -11.16 2.94 4.25
C LEU A 161 -12.26 3.19 3.20
N SER A 162 -13.04 4.26 3.36
CA SER A 162 -14.12 4.61 2.42
C SER A 162 -13.59 4.89 1.01
N ARG A 163 -12.40 5.49 0.90
CA ARG A 163 -11.77 5.82 -0.39
C ARG A 163 -11.21 4.57 -1.04
N SER A 164 -10.51 3.74 -0.28
CA SER A 164 -9.99 2.45 -0.75
C SER A 164 -11.11 1.55 -1.28
N GLN A 165 -12.27 1.49 -0.59
CA GLN A 165 -13.46 0.76 -1.05
C GLN A 165 -13.99 1.28 -2.40
N LYS A 166 -14.14 2.60 -2.55
CA LYS A 166 -14.60 3.21 -3.80
C LYS A 166 -13.66 2.92 -4.96
N VAL A 167 -12.34 3.01 -4.75
CA VAL A 167 -11.38 2.70 -5.80
C VAL A 167 -11.40 1.23 -6.13
N PHE A 168 -11.45 0.37 -5.11
CA PHE A 168 -11.47 -1.07 -5.35
C PHE A 168 -12.69 -1.48 -6.16
N HIS A 169 -13.87 -0.89 -5.89
CA HIS A 169 -15.05 -1.09 -6.71
C HIS A 169 -14.82 -0.65 -8.17
N LEU A 170 -14.33 0.57 -8.39
CA LEU A 170 -14.05 1.09 -9.74
C LEU A 170 -12.99 0.25 -10.47
N TRP A 171 -11.92 -0.09 -9.78
CA TRP A 171 -10.85 -0.96 -10.26
C TRP A 171 -11.41 -2.31 -10.68
N HIS A 172 -12.28 -2.91 -9.87
CA HIS A 172 -12.88 -4.20 -10.15
C HIS A 172 -13.74 -4.17 -11.42
N VAL A 173 -14.54 -3.12 -11.59
CA VAL A 173 -15.39 -2.90 -12.77
C VAL A 173 -14.56 -2.76 -14.04
N ILE A 174 -13.42 -2.06 -13.99
CA ILE A 174 -12.57 -1.83 -15.16
C ILE A 174 -11.64 -3.02 -15.42
N HIS A 175 -11.02 -3.59 -14.39
CA HIS A 175 -9.97 -4.59 -14.54
C HIS A 175 -10.51 -5.95 -15.01
N LYS A 176 -11.68 -6.39 -14.51
CA LYS A 176 -12.29 -7.67 -14.90
C LYS A 176 -12.53 -7.82 -16.40
N PRO A 177 -13.25 -6.92 -17.09
CA PRO A 177 -13.53 -7.06 -18.52
C PRO A 177 -12.25 -7.03 -19.36
N PHE A 178 -11.27 -6.19 -19.01
CA PHE A 178 -9.96 -6.17 -19.69
C PHE A 178 -9.23 -7.51 -19.54
N SER A 179 -9.22 -8.08 -18.34
CA SER A 179 -8.60 -9.39 -18.09
C SER A 179 -9.26 -10.51 -18.88
N TYR A 180 -10.60 -10.52 -19.00
CA TYR A 180 -11.31 -11.50 -19.82
C TYR A 180 -11.04 -11.31 -21.32
N ALA A 181 -11.10 -10.08 -21.81
CA ALA A 181 -10.81 -9.78 -23.22
C ALA A 181 -9.37 -10.18 -23.58
N PHE A 182 -8.40 -9.87 -22.71
CA PHE A 182 -7.00 -10.25 -22.91
C PHE A 182 -6.80 -11.76 -22.90
N ALA A 183 -7.49 -12.49 -22.00
CA ALA A 183 -7.43 -13.95 -21.95
C ALA A 183 -7.97 -14.59 -23.24
N VAL A 184 -9.12 -14.13 -23.74
CA VAL A 184 -9.71 -14.59 -25.01
C VAL A 184 -8.77 -14.27 -26.18
N LEU A 185 -8.26 -13.05 -26.26
CA LEU A 185 -7.33 -12.64 -27.32
C LEU A 185 -6.06 -13.50 -27.31
N SER A 186 -5.52 -13.78 -26.11
CA SER A 186 -4.33 -14.61 -25.96
C SER A 186 -4.57 -16.05 -26.41
N MET A 187 -5.72 -16.64 -26.06
CA MET A 187 -6.11 -17.97 -26.54
C MET A 187 -6.24 -18.01 -28.07
N LEU A 188 -6.88 -17.00 -28.67
CA LEU A 188 -7.02 -16.89 -30.12
C LEU A 188 -5.67 -16.73 -30.81
N HIS A 189 -4.79 -15.88 -30.27
CA HIS A 189 -3.45 -15.67 -30.81
C HIS A 189 -2.62 -16.96 -30.81
N ILE A 190 -2.60 -17.68 -29.68
CA ILE A 190 -1.91 -18.96 -29.56
C ILE A 190 -2.51 -20.00 -30.51
N GLY A 191 -3.85 -20.14 -30.51
CA GLY A 191 -4.54 -21.11 -31.36
C GLY A 191 -4.31 -20.86 -32.86
N LEU A 192 -4.34 -19.60 -33.29
CA LEU A 192 -4.08 -19.23 -34.68
C LEU A 192 -2.64 -19.60 -35.10
N GLN A 193 -1.67 -19.39 -34.22
CA GLN A 193 -0.27 -19.76 -34.48
C GLN A 193 -0.12 -21.27 -34.69
N PHE A 194 -0.80 -22.08 -33.88
CA PHE A 194 -0.81 -23.55 -34.03
C PHE A 194 -1.48 -23.99 -35.34
N VAL A 195 -2.61 -23.38 -35.71
CA VAL A 195 -3.39 -23.78 -36.90
C VAL A 195 -2.72 -23.35 -38.20
N LEU A 196 -2.16 -22.14 -38.27
CA LEU A 196 -1.53 -21.62 -39.48
C LEU A 196 -0.09 -22.12 -39.68
N GLY A 197 0.48 -22.85 -38.72
CA GLY A 197 1.79 -23.49 -38.85
C GLY A 197 2.97 -22.53 -38.93
N TYR A 198 2.79 -21.26 -38.57
CA TYR A 198 3.90 -20.31 -38.39
C TYR A 198 4.63 -20.67 -37.08
N PHE A 199 5.57 -21.59 -37.14
CA PHE A 199 6.59 -21.76 -36.11
C PHE A 199 7.85 -21.01 -36.53
#